data_AF-A0AAE0KFT1-F1
#
_entry.id   AF-A0AAE0KFT1-F1
#
_cell.length_a   1.000
_cell.length_b   1.000
_cell.length_c   1.000
_cell.angle_alpha   90.00
_cell.angle_beta   90.00
_cell.angle_gamma   90.00
#
_symmetry.space_group_name_H-M   'P 1'
#
loop_
_entity.id
_entity.type
_entity.pdbx_description
1 polymer ?
#
loop_
_entity_poly.entity_id
_entity_poly.type
_entity_poly.pdbx_seq_one_letter_code
_entity_poly.pdbx_strand_id
1 'polypeptide(L)'
;MDDYMFRTYVKDCKCVTEATSYLEIFNYSDPSLNTIEEHRFRFDELPDEFGNFLHRRGAFAPPKLKEGVKLISGLRLILQQKAQHPDTFSPRHISLTHEGYEGMVRALRLPFRAIEGTSVVGPFFWSAFDQDDEDPHLQLIFRKSDVRKKGLTRGWELMLSHSFRDGITTGFAKGTASSDMVESIKHLKCCAGQTMHPLLLPIIILSHDLSAKNDQKQRDAREWLRNLEHAVSMRNEVLEEESRYIKEEMVDLDQINRDLVECHSQVLWKRPQAYQEIIRTIHLAMESFWDRAKDDPVYGGPTGEVSKIHRSMVARLDFYIAKLKGIENYAHTTLERLSIQRAALYNIIAQKESKLGLQMAGEQRRLAHASKRDSTSMKTLSLLGAIFLPATYLASVFSMTFFNFQNGLSDSGGSSSGGGQSVSSSSLNSTTSSSSTPDQQDAALPVVAPTLWVYFAISIPLTLLIVLTWRWWDRRRENRYAKEDADIELGIEKMEAQIMATMRKRTMSKMRTWDVQKG
;
A
#
# COMPACT_ATOMS: atom_id res chain seq x y z
N MET A 1 -5.52 46.57 -2.73
CA MET A 1 -5.35 45.22 -3.32
C MET A 1 -6.00 44.18 -2.42
N ASP A 2 -5.56 44.07 -1.16
CA ASP A 2 -6.04 43.04 -0.21
C ASP A 2 -7.56 43.01 -0.03
N ASP A 3 -8.22 44.17 0.08
CA ASP A 3 -9.69 44.25 0.17
C ASP A 3 -10.40 43.65 -1.05
N TYR A 4 -9.88 43.92 -2.25
CA TYR A 4 -10.43 43.41 -3.50
C TYR A 4 -10.24 41.89 -3.59
N MET A 5 -9.04 41.39 -3.26
CA MET A 5 -8.75 39.95 -3.24
C MET A 5 -9.66 39.24 -2.23
N PHE A 6 -9.76 39.78 -1.02
CA PHE A 6 -10.63 39.26 0.03
C PHE A 6 -12.09 39.12 -0.43
N ARG A 7 -12.68 40.20 -0.95
CA ARG A 7 -14.06 40.18 -1.45
C ARG A 7 -14.26 39.19 -2.59
N THR A 8 -13.27 39.06 -3.48
CA THR A 8 -13.32 38.11 -4.60
C THR A 8 -13.32 36.67 -4.08
N TYR A 9 -12.39 36.32 -3.20
CA TYR A 9 -12.32 34.98 -2.62
C TYR A 9 -13.55 34.63 -1.78
N VAL A 10 -14.08 35.58 -1.00
CA VAL A 10 -15.31 35.35 -0.22
C VAL A 10 -16.46 35.04 -1.16
N LYS A 11 -16.67 35.83 -2.23
CA LYS A 11 -17.73 35.58 -3.22
C LYS A 11 -17.61 34.23 -3.91
N ASP A 12 -16.39 33.78 -4.18
CA ASP A 12 -16.12 32.48 -4.80
C ASP A 12 -16.34 31.29 -3.87
N CYS A 13 -16.50 31.53 -2.56
CA CYS A 13 -16.73 30.48 -1.58
C CYS A 13 -18.19 30.02 -1.56
N LYS A 14 -18.38 28.73 -1.33
CA LYS A 14 -19.68 28.14 -0.97
C LYS A 14 -19.88 28.25 0.54
N CYS A 15 -21.08 28.63 0.96
CA CYS A 15 -21.44 28.66 2.36
C CYS A 15 -21.85 27.27 2.85
N VAL A 16 -21.33 26.88 4.00
CA VAL A 16 -21.76 25.71 4.77
C VAL A 16 -22.21 26.19 6.15
N THR A 17 -23.17 25.50 6.74
CA THR A 17 -23.70 25.91 8.05
C THR A 17 -23.03 25.12 9.16
N GLU A 18 -22.49 25.83 10.15
CA GLU A 18 -21.91 25.23 11.35
C GLU A 18 -22.50 25.88 12.61
N ALA A 19 -22.56 25.10 13.69
CA ALA A 19 -22.98 25.60 14.98
C ALA A 19 -21.96 26.64 15.48
N THR A 20 -22.44 27.88 15.68
CA THR A 20 -21.60 29.01 16.07
C THR A 20 -21.93 29.46 17.50
N SER A 21 -20.90 29.67 18.30
CA SER A 21 -20.98 30.25 19.64
C SER A 21 -20.01 31.43 19.75
N TYR A 22 -20.06 32.13 20.88
CA TYR A 22 -19.07 33.15 21.22
C TYR A 22 -18.46 32.86 22.59
N LEU A 23 -17.30 33.45 22.82
CA LEU A 23 -16.62 33.48 24.12
C LEU A 23 -16.14 34.91 24.39
N GLU A 24 -16.51 35.46 25.54
CA GLU A 24 -15.95 36.70 26.06
C GLU A 24 -15.24 36.44 27.40
N ILE A 25 -14.01 36.92 27.50
CA ILE A 25 -13.23 36.94 28.74
C ILE A 25 -12.81 38.39 28.96
N PHE A 26 -13.23 38.99 30.07
CA PHE A 26 -12.80 40.33 30.44
C PHE A 26 -12.19 40.30 31.84
N ASN A 27 -10.99 40.86 31.96
CA ASN A 27 -10.32 41.06 33.24
C ASN A 27 -10.27 42.56 33.54
N TYR A 28 -10.68 42.94 34.74
CA TYR A 28 -10.71 44.31 35.21
C TYR A 28 -9.72 44.51 36.35
N SER A 29 -9.46 45.78 36.67
CA SER A 29 -8.63 46.16 37.82
C SER A 29 -9.20 45.68 39.15
N ASP A 30 -10.51 45.49 39.23
CA ASP A 30 -11.18 44.77 40.32
C ASP A 30 -11.49 43.33 39.86
N PRO A 31 -10.80 42.31 40.41
CA PRO A 31 -10.99 40.93 40.02
C PRO A 31 -12.40 40.39 40.24
N SER A 32 -13.19 41.01 41.13
CA SER A 32 -14.58 40.59 41.38
C SER A 32 -15.51 40.84 40.19
N LEU A 33 -15.09 41.70 39.26
CA LEU A 33 -15.82 42.03 38.04
C LEU A 33 -15.34 41.22 36.82
N ASN A 34 -14.39 40.29 37.00
CA ASN A 34 -13.91 39.45 35.91
C ASN A 34 -15.04 38.55 35.40
N THR A 35 -15.21 38.49 34.08
CA THR A 35 -16.26 37.69 33.44
C THR A 35 -15.67 36.68 32.46
N ILE A 36 -16.30 35.50 32.40
CA ILE A 36 -16.06 34.45 31.41
C ILE A 36 -17.42 33.97 30.93
N GLU A 37 -17.81 34.36 29.73
CA GLU A 37 -19.11 34.04 29.17
C GLU A 37 -18.94 33.26 27.86
N GLU A 38 -19.56 32.08 27.77
CA GLU A 38 -19.63 31.32 26.52
C GLU A 38 -21.08 30.92 26.27
N HIS A 39 -21.67 31.43 25.19
CA HIS A 39 -23.03 31.08 24.80
C HIS A 39 -23.10 30.77 23.31
N ARG A 40 -24.04 29.90 22.96
CA ARG A 40 -24.32 29.52 21.58
C ARG A 40 -25.34 30.49 20.98
N PHE A 41 -25.08 30.96 19.76
CA PHE A 41 -26.09 31.69 18.99
C PHE A 41 -27.19 30.71 18.60
N ARG A 42 -28.45 31.04 18.90
CA ARG A 42 -29.58 30.27 18.39
C ARG A 42 -29.75 30.55 16.90
N PHE A 43 -30.24 29.57 16.14
CA PHE A 43 -30.28 29.67 14.67
C PHE A 43 -31.24 30.77 14.17
N ASP A 44 -32.28 31.06 14.94
CA ASP A 44 -33.26 32.12 14.74
C ASP A 44 -32.72 33.51 15.09
N GLU A 45 -31.90 33.62 16.14
CA GLU A 45 -31.35 34.89 16.64
C GLU A 45 -30.02 35.28 15.96
N LEU A 46 -29.39 34.35 15.23
CA LEU A 46 -28.03 34.52 14.69
C LEU A 46 -27.85 35.79 13.83
N PRO A 47 -28.75 36.17 12.92
CA PRO A 47 -28.55 37.39 12.11
C PRO A 47 -28.42 38.67 12.94
N ASP A 48 -29.25 38.82 13.97
CA ASP A 48 -29.31 40.03 14.80
C ASP A 48 -28.28 40.00 15.93
N GLU A 49 -28.22 38.90 16.68
CA GLU A 49 -27.31 38.75 17.83
C GLU A 49 -25.84 38.65 17.39
N PHE A 50 -25.56 38.08 16.21
CA PHE A 50 -24.20 38.04 15.68
C PHE A 50 -23.71 39.46 15.36
N GLY A 51 -24.53 40.29 14.72
CA GLY A 51 -24.20 41.69 14.46
C GLY A 51 -24.02 42.50 15.76
N ASN A 52 -24.90 42.28 16.75
CA ASN A 52 -24.79 42.89 18.08
C ASN A 52 -23.47 42.50 18.77
N PHE A 53 -23.09 41.24 18.69
CA PHE A 53 -21.81 40.75 19.21
C PHE A 53 -20.63 41.43 18.49
N LEU A 54 -20.60 41.40 17.16
CA LEU A 54 -19.51 41.98 16.36
C LEU A 54 -19.26 43.46 16.72
N HIS A 55 -20.33 44.23 16.87
CA HIS A 55 -20.25 45.68 17.11
C HIS A 55 -20.38 46.10 18.57
N ARG A 56 -20.40 45.17 19.53
CA ARG A 56 -20.57 45.45 20.98
C ARG A 56 -21.81 46.29 21.28
N ARG A 57 -22.97 45.84 20.78
CA ARG A 57 -24.28 46.50 20.97
C ARG A 57 -25.18 45.64 21.85
N GLY A 58 -26.21 46.26 22.43
CA GLY A 58 -27.21 45.56 23.24
C GLY A 58 -26.56 44.86 24.44
N ALA A 59 -26.77 43.54 24.56
CA ALA A 59 -26.22 42.71 25.62
C ALA A 59 -24.68 42.68 25.65
N PHE A 60 -24.02 42.99 24.53
CA PHE A 60 -22.55 42.96 24.40
C PHE A 60 -21.90 44.34 24.58
N ALA A 61 -22.68 45.36 24.94
CA ALA A 61 -22.17 46.69 25.18
C ALA A 61 -21.24 46.70 26.41
N PRO A 62 -20.16 47.50 26.41
CA PRO A 62 -19.29 47.63 27.57
C PRO A 62 -20.12 47.99 28.82
N PRO A 63 -19.94 47.28 29.95
CA PRO A 63 -20.67 47.59 31.17
C PRO A 63 -20.27 48.98 31.69
N LYS A 64 -21.20 49.65 32.37
CA LYS A 64 -20.90 50.91 33.07
C LYS A 64 -20.04 50.60 34.29
N LEU A 65 -18.75 50.88 34.19
CA LEU A 65 -17.77 50.64 35.26
C LEU A 65 -17.89 51.70 36.36
N LYS A 66 -17.63 51.29 37.60
CA LYS A 66 -17.51 52.21 38.74
C LYS A 66 -16.27 53.09 38.58
N GLU A 67 -16.28 54.26 39.20
CA GLU A 67 -15.16 55.19 39.17
C GLU A 67 -13.87 54.52 39.68
N GLY A 68 -12.79 54.60 38.88
CA GLY A 68 -11.51 53.95 39.17
C GLY A 68 -11.34 52.52 38.65
N VAL A 69 -12.41 51.83 38.22
CA VAL A 69 -12.32 50.50 37.61
C VAL A 69 -12.03 50.62 36.12
N LYS A 70 -10.99 49.93 35.65
CA LYS A 70 -10.60 49.90 34.22
C LYS A 70 -10.54 48.46 33.72
N LEU A 71 -10.82 48.28 32.43
CA LEU A 71 -10.54 47.04 31.74
C LEU A 71 -9.03 46.89 31.60
N ILE A 72 -8.49 45.75 32.04
CA ILE A 72 -7.06 45.41 31.91
C ILE A 72 -6.81 44.67 30.61
N SER A 73 -7.62 43.64 30.35
CA SER A 73 -7.45 42.79 29.17
C SER A 73 -8.77 42.18 28.75
N GLY A 74 -8.96 41.97 27.44
CA GLY A 74 -10.12 41.30 26.90
C GLY A 74 -9.77 40.24 25.87
N LEU A 75 -10.63 39.22 25.77
CA LEU A 75 -10.63 38.27 24.66
C LEU A 75 -12.07 38.08 24.19
N ARG A 76 -12.30 38.19 22.88
CA ARG A 76 -13.61 38.02 22.26
C ARG A 76 -13.46 37.09 21.06
N LEU A 77 -14.01 35.88 21.14
CA LEU A 77 -13.88 34.88 20.08
C LEU A 77 -15.25 34.46 19.56
N ILE A 78 -15.34 34.32 18.24
CA ILE A 78 -16.38 33.51 17.60
C ILE A 78 -15.85 32.09 17.50
N LEU A 79 -16.65 31.13 17.91
CA LEU A 79 -16.26 29.74 18.10
C LEU A 79 -17.13 28.79 17.29
N GLN A 80 -16.48 27.85 16.61
CA GLN A 80 -17.08 26.71 15.93
C GLN A 80 -16.29 25.45 16.30
N GLN A 81 -16.42 24.99 17.55
CA GLN A 81 -15.52 24.00 18.15
C GLN A 81 -15.76 22.55 17.69
N LYS A 82 -16.94 22.26 17.14
CA LYS A 82 -17.37 20.91 16.75
C LYS A 82 -17.96 20.92 15.34
N ALA A 83 -17.25 21.51 14.39
CA ALA A 83 -17.65 21.55 12.99
C ALA A 83 -17.89 20.13 12.44
N GLN A 84 -19.01 19.92 11.76
CA GLN A 84 -19.46 18.60 11.29
C GLN A 84 -19.58 18.50 9.77
N HIS A 85 -19.71 19.63 9.06
CA HIS A 85 -19.95 19.59 7.63
C HIS A 85 -18.75 18.95 6.90
N PRO A 86 -18.97 18.00 5.96
CA PRO A 86 -17.88 17.30 5.29
C PRO A 86 -16.86 18.23 4.63
N ASP A 87 -17.35 19.35 4.08
CA ASP A 87 -16.57 20.35 3.37
C ASP A 87 -16.17 21.58 4.20
N THR A 88 -16.29 21.53 5.53
CA THR A 88 -16.05 22.70 6.41
C THR A 88 -14.62 23.28 6.33
N PHE A 89 -13.64 22.44 5.98
CA PHE A 89 -12.25 22.84 5.68
C PHE A 89 -11.87 22.59 4.22
N SER A 90 -12.84 22.35 3.33
CA SER A 90 -12.55 22.24 1.90
C SER A 90 -12.17 23.60 1.33
N PRO A 91 -11.28 23.66 0.32
CA PRO A 91 -10.99 24.90 -0.38
C PRO A 91 -12.29 25.55 -0.89
N ARG A 92 -12.35 26.89 -0.86
CA ARG A 92 -13.52 27.68 -1.28
C ARG A 92 -14.82 27.35 -0.52
N HIS A 93 -14.72 27.02 0.76
CA HIS A 93 -15.88 26.87 1.64
C HIS A 93 -15.71 27.74 2.88
N ILE A 94 -16.79 28.43 3.27
CA ILE A 94 -16.88 29.23 4.49
C ILE A 94 -18.07 28.78 5.32
N SER A 95 -17.94 28.84 6.65
CA SER A 95 -18.93 28.32 7.60
C SER A 95 -19.94 29.36 8.10
N LEU A 96 -19.97 30.53 7.44
CA LEU A 96 -20.87 31.66 7.67
C LEU A 96 -21.40 32.12 6.31
N THR A 97 -22.47 32.92 6.30
CA THR A 97 -22.91 33.62 5.09
C THR A 97 -21.82 34.55 4.59
N HIS A 98 -21.82 34.89 3.29
CA HIS A 98 -20.86 35.84 2.72
C HIS A 98 -20.83 37.16 3.51
N GLU A 99 -22.00 37.71 3.81
CA GLU A 99 -22.16 38.94 4.59
C GLU A 99 -21.69 38.75 6.04
N GLY A 100 -22.03 37.63 6.69
CA GLY A 100 -21.60 37.35 8.05
C GLY A 100 -20.08 37.18 8.17
N TYR A 101 -19.45 36.50 7.21
CA TYR A 101 -18.00 36.33 7.18
C TYR A 101 -17.28 37.66 6.90
N GLU A 102 -17.76 38.45 5.92
CA GLU A 102 -17.20 39.78 5.64
C GLU A 102 -17.39 40.72 6.83
N GLY A 103 -18.58 40.76 7.43
CA GLY A 103 -18.88 41.55 8.62
C GLY A 103 -18.00 41.17 9.80
N MET A 104 -17.81 39.86 10.05
CA MET A 104 -16.94 39.36 11.10
C MET A 104 -15.49 39.82 10.90
N VAL A 105 -14.93 39.58 9.72
CA VAL A 105 -13.52 39.89 9.43
C VAL A 105 -13.25 41.38 9.57
N ARG A 106 -14.18 42.24 9.10
CA ARG A 106 -14.04 43.69 9.21
C ARG A 106 -14.25 44.21 10.64
N ALA A 107 -15.33 43.81 11.30
CA ALA A 107 -15.68 44.31 12.62
C ALA A 107 -14.66 43.91 13.70
N LEU A 108 -14.12 42.69 13.59
CA LEU A 108 -13.10 42.17 14.50
C LEU A 108 -11.67 42.45 14.03
N ARG A 109 -11.46 43.24 12.96
CA ARG A 109 -10.14 43.58 12.39
C ARG A 109 -9.27 42.34 12.11
N LEU A 110 -9.87 41.25 11.65
CA LEU A 110 -9.17 40.00 11.33
C LEU A 110 -8.42 40.11 9.99
N PRO A 111 -7.37 39.30 9.78
CA PRO A 111 -6.58 39.36 8.56
C PRO A 111 -7.38 38.94 7.32
N PHE A 112 -7.49 39.86 6.35
CA PHE A 112 -8.14 39.63 5.05
C PHE A 112 -7.55 38.44 4.29
N ARG A 113 -6.23 38.22 4.42
CA ARG A 113 -5.49 37.12 3.79
C ARG A 113 -5.88 35.75 4.30
N ALA A 114 -6.63 35.65 5.40
CA ALA A 114 -7.00 34.36 5.97
C ALA A 114 -7.81 33.50 5.00
N ILE A 115 -8.69 34.12 4.19
CA ILE A 115 -9.52 33.40 3.21
C ILE A 115 -8.68 32.68 2.14
N GLU A 116 -7.52 33.25 1.78
CA GLU A 116 -6.63 32.70 0.75
C GLU A 116 -6.02 31.38 1.19
N GLY A 117 -5.72 31.25 2.49
CA GLY A 117 -5.13 30.02 3.00
C GLY A 117 -6.14 28.97 3.45
N THR A 118 -7.43 29.10 3.10
CA THR A 118 -8.40 28.00 3.25
C THR A 118 -7.98 26.73 2.49
N SER A 119 -7.09 26.88 1.51
CA SER A 119 -6.49 25.79 0.74
C SER A 119 -5.13 25.29 1.25
N VAL A 120 -4.58 25.91 2.31
CA VAL A 120 -3.23 25.56 2.80
C VAL A 120 -3.24 24.17 3.42
N VAL A 121 -2.30 23.34 2.97
CA VAL A 121 -2.07 21.99 3.44
C VAL A 121 -0.97 21.97 4.51
N GLY A 122 -1.20 21.22 5.59
CA GLY A 122 -0.26 21.09 6.70
C GLY A 122 -0.45 22.16 7.78
N PRO A 123 0.43 22.19 8.80
CA PRO A 123 0.42 23.24 9.80
C PRO A 123 0.94 24.54 9.19
N PHE A 124 0.26 25.65 9.48
CA PHE A 124 0.58 26.98 8.95
C PHE A 124 0.36 28.04 10.02
N PHE A 125 1.37 28.88 10.23
CA PHE A 125 1.31 30.03 11.11
C PHE A 125 1.80 31.27 10.37
N TRP A 126 1.10 32.38 10.54
CA TRP A 126 1.45 33.67 9.99
C TRP A 126 1.08 34.78 10.98
N SER A 127 1.89 35.84 10.99
CA SER A 127 1.63 37.03 11.79
C SER A 127 2.11 38.27 11.06
N ALA A 128 1.38 39.37 11.19
CA ALA A 128 1.86 40.70 10.83
C ALA A 128 1.04 41.76 11.58
N PHE A 129 1.58 42.98 11.63
CA PHE A 129 0.76 44.14 11.95
C PHE A 129 -0.16 44.48 10.77
N ASP A 130 -1.34 45.00 11.07
CA ASP A 130 -2.17 45.62 10.04
C ASP A 130 -1.58 46.96 9.57
N GLN A 131 -2.18 47.55 8.55
CA GLN A 131 -1.70 48.77 7.90
C GLN A 131 -2.33 50.04 8.51
N ASP A 132 -2.90 49.92 9.72
CA ASP A 132 -3.55 51.03 10.42
C ASP A 132 -2.54 51.66 11.38
N ASP A 133 -1.87 52.73 10.95
CA ASP A 133 -0.80 53.37 11.73
C ASP A 133 -1.31 53.99 13.04
N GLU A 134 -2.60 54.36 13.10
CA GLU A 134 -3.24 55.00 14.26
C GLU A 134 -3.64 54.00 15.35
N ASP A 135 -4.04 52.79 14.97
CA ASP A 135 -4.41 51.70 15.89
C ASP A 135 -3.90 50.36 15.34
N PRO A 136 -2.58 50.12 15.40
CA PRO A 136 -2.00 48.96 14.78
C PRO A 136 -2.38 47.70 15.56
N HIS A 137 -2.93 46.73 14.86
CA HIS A 137 -3.30 45.44 15.40
C HIS A 137 -2.30 44.37 15.01
N LEU A 138 -1.91 43.52 15.96
CA LEU A 138 -1.17 42.30 15.63
C LEU A 138 -2.15 41.23 15.17
N GLN A 139 -2.14 40.94 13.87
CA GLN A 139 -2.97 39.91 13.24
C GLN A 139 -2.22 38.58 13.19
N LEU A 140 -2.93 37.50 13.52
CA LEU A 140 -2.39 36.14 13.53
C LEU A 140 -3.31 35.21 12.74
N ILE A 141 -2.71 34.29 12.00
CA ILE A 141 -3.39 33.13 11.42
C ILE A 141 -2.65 31.89 11.86
N PHE A 142 -3.37 30.96 12.48
CA PHE A 142 -2.82 29.65 12.82
C PHE A 142 -3.81 28.58 12.39
N ARG A 143 -3.39 27.65 11.54
CA ARG A 143 -4.29 26.61 11.03
C ARG A 143 -3.58 25.32 10.74
N LYS A 144 -4.38 24.27 10.70
CA LYS A 144 -3.99 22.96 10.22
C LYS A 144 -5.21 22.31 9.61
N SER A 145 -5.28 22.39 8.29
CA SER A 145 -6.40 21.89 7.48
C SER A 145 -5.84 20.93 6.44
N ASP A 146 -5.64 19.68 6.82
CA ASP A 146 -5.52 18.60 5.83
C ASP A 146 -5.72 17.25 6.50
N VAL A 147 -6.13 16.27 5.71
CA VAL A 147 -6.59 14.91 6.00
C VAL A 147 -8.12 14.82 5.91
N ARG A 148 -8.61 14.45 4.71
CA ARG A 148 -9.89 13.77 4.58
C ARG A 148 -9.74 12.36 5.13
N LYS A 149 -10.51 12.00 6.17
CA LYS A 149 -10.60 10.63 6.66
C LYS A 149 -12.04 10.15 6.56
N LYS A 150 -12.26 9.08 5.79
CA LYS A 150 -13.60 8.53 5.51
C LYS A 150 -14.57 9.57 4.92
N GLY A 151 -14.07 10.42 4.01
CA GLY A 151 -14.88 11.45 3.34
C GLY A 151 -15.09 12.75 4.12
N LEU A 152 -14.77 12.79 5.42
CA LEU A 152 -14.88 14.00 6.26
C LEU A 152 -13.55 14.74 6.34
N THR A 153 -13.59 16.07 6.21
CA THR A 153 -12.43 16.92 6.48
C THR A 153 -12.07 16.89 7.98
N ARG A 154 -10.78 17.02 8.27
CA ARG A 154 -10.25 17.16 9.63
C ARG A 154 -9.33 18.36 9.68
N GLY A 155 -9.47 19.15 10.74
CA GLY A 155 -8.64 20.30 10.92
C GLY A 155 -9.15 21.24 11.99
N TRP A 156 -8.41 22.33 12.12
CA TRP A 156 -8.76 23.50 12.90
C TRP A 156 -8.11 24.73 12.28
N GLU A 157 -8.72 25.89 12.51
CA GLU A 157 -8.20 27.20 12.13
C GLU A 157 -8.46 28.22 13.24
N LEU A 158 -7.59 29.20 13.29
CA LEU A 158 -7.61 30.30 14.23
C LEU A 158 -7.18 31.57 13.49
N MET A 159 -8.00 32.60 13.61
CA MET A 159 -7.68 33.96 13.22
C MET A 159 -7.76 34.82 14.46
N LEU A 160 -6.73 35.61 14.75
CA LEU A 160 -6.75 36.57 15.85
C LEU A 160 -6.33 37.95 15.35
N SER A 161 -6.80 38.97 16.06
CA SER A 161 -6.36 40.34 15.93
C SER A 161 -6.26 40.95 17.33
N HIS A 162 -5.15 41.60 17.64
CA HIS A 162 -4.89 42.15 18.96
C HIS A 162 -4.70 43.65 18.88
N SER A 163 -5.59 44.41 19.53
CA SER A 163 -5.43 45.85 19.70
C SER A 163 -4.51 46.13 20.89
N PHE A 164 -3.43 46.88 20.66
CA PHE A 164 -2.56 47.36 21.74
C PHE A 164 -3.21 48.49 22.53
N ARG A 165 -4.10 49.25 21.89
CA ARG A 165 -4.80 50.39 22.51
C ARG A 165 -5.77 49.94 23.59
N ASP A 166 -6.61 48.96 23.28
CA ASP A 166 -7.67 48.50 24.19
C ASP A 166 -7.27 47.26 25.00
N GLY A 167 -6.16 46.61 24.63
CA GLY A 167 -5.74 45.35 25.22
C GLY A 167 -6.73 44.21 24.99
N ILE A 168 -7.49 44.26 23.89
CA ILE A 168 -8.49 43.27 23.54
C ILE A 168 -7.99 42.45 22.35
N THR A 169 -8.00 41.13 22.51
CA THR A 169 -7.80 40.18 21.41
C THR A 169 -9.17 39.75 20.87
N THR A 170 -9.43 40.01 19.61
CA THR A 170 -10.61 39.51 18.89
C THR A 170 -10.22 38.32 18.01
N GLY A 171 -11.16 37.45 17.67
CA GLY A 171 -10.82 36.29 16.85
C GLY A 171 -11.96 35.40 16.42
N PHE A 172 -11.59 34.45 15.57
CA PHE A 172 -12.44 33.35 15.12
C PHE A 172 -11.67 32.04 15.22
N ALA A 173 -12.25 31.04 15.87
CA ALA A 173 -11.67 29.72 16.00
C ALA A 173 -12.66 28.65 15.56
N LYS A 174 -12.23 27.79 14.64
CA LYS A 174 -13.04 26.68 14.12
C LYS A 174 -12.25 25.38 14.22
N GLY A 175 -12.91 24.31 14.62
CA GLY A 175 -12.29 22.99 14.79
C GLY A 175 -13.29 21.87 14.57
N THR A 176 -12.82 20.75 14.03
CA THR A 176 -13.61 19.52 13.99
C THR A 176 -13.66 18.85 15.36
N ALA A 177 -14.62 17.96 15.59
CA ALA A 177 -14.67 17.14 16.81
C ALA A 177 -13.43 16.24 17.02
N SER A 178 -12.62 16.03 15.97
CA SER A 178 -11.37 15.28 16.06
C SER A 178 -10.14 16.14 16.39
N SER A 179 -10.30 17.46 16.43
CA SER A 179 -9.30 18.41 16.88
C SER A 179 -9.43 18.66 18.38
N ASP A 180 -8.34 19.02 19.04
CA ASP A 180 -8.35 19.35 20.48
C ASP A 180 -8.83 20.80 20.74
N MET A 181 -9.71 21.36 19.88
CA MET A 181 -10.18 22.74 19.98
C MET A 181 -11.04 22.97 21.23
N VAL A 182 -11.93 22.03 21.56
CA VAL A 182 -12.78 22.11 22.76
C VAL A 182 -11.91 22.14 24.02
N GLU A 183 -10.92 21.26 24.10
CA GLU A 183 -9.94 21.18 25.18
C GLU A 183 -9.05 22.43 25.23
N SER A 184 -8.70 23.00 24.08
CA SER A 184 -7.93 24.25 23.99
C SER A 184 -8.72 25.43 24.55
N ILE A 185 -10.01 25.56 24.22
CA ILE A 185 -10.88 26.60 24.77
C ILE A 185 -11.11 26.38 26.28
N LYS A 186 -11.25 25.14 26.73
CA LYS A 186 -11.32 24.82 28.17
C LYS A 186 -10.06 25.30 28.91
N HIS A 187 -8.87 25.02 28.38
CA HIS A 187 -7.61 25.48 28.98
C HIS A 187 -7.47 27.00 28.94
N LEU A 188 -7.92 27.64 27.85
CA LEU A 188 -7.94 29.10 27.74
C LEU A 188 -8.77 29.75 28.85
N LYS A 189 -9.95 29.19 29.16
CA LYS A 189 -10.79 29.64 30.27
C LYS A 189 -10.11 29.48 31.63
N CYS A 190 -9.39 28.37 31.84
CA CYS A 190 -8.59 28.17 33.06
C CYS A 190 -7.43 29.18 33.16
N CYS A 191 -6.96 29.71 32.03
CA CYS A 191 -5.91 30.72 31.93
C CYS A 191 -6.48 32.13 31.66
N ALA A 192 -7.74 32.41 32.02
CA ALA A 192 -8.44 33.66 31.69
C ALA A 192 -7.66 34.92 32.11
N GLY A 193 -6.95 34.90 33.25
CA GLY A 193 -6.13 36.02 33.71
C GLY A 193 -4.90 36.34 32.84
N GLN A 194 -4.59 35.51 31.85
CA GLN A 194 -3.41 35.65 30.98
C GLN A 194 -3.77 36.10 29.55
N THR A 195 -5.03 36.42 29.28
CA THR A 195 -5.56 36.77 27.93
C THR A 195 -4.98 38.04 27.34
N MET A 196 -4.25 38.83 28.14
CA MET A 196 -3.48 39.98 27.67
C MET A 196 -2.40 39.59 26.64
N HIS A 197 -1.88 38.36 26.68
CA HIS A 197 -0.91 37.90 25.69
C HIS A 197 -1.62 37.25 24.49
N PRO A 198 -1.56 37.83 23.27
CA PRO A 198 -2.36 37.36 22.13
C PRO A 198 -1.98 35.96 21.65
N LEU A 199 -0.74 35.52 21.93
CA LEU A 199 -0.27 34.17 21.59
C LEU A 199 -0.63 33.09 22.64
N LEU A 200 -1.39 33.43 23.68
CA LEU A 200 -1.83 32.44 24.68
C LEU A 200 -2.59 31.27 24.04
N LEU A 201 -3.65 31.55 23.27
CA LEU A 201 -4.43 30.51 22.60
C LEU A 201 -3.61 29.73 21.55
N PRO A 202 -2.83 30.38 20.66
CA PRO A 202 -1.90 29.67 19.76
C PRO A 202 -0.97 28.69 20.49
N ILE A 203 -0.39 29.09 21.63
CA ILE A 203 0.52 28.22 22.41
C ILE A 203 -0.25 27.08 23.08
N ILE A 204 -1.47 27.31 23.57
CA ILE A 204 -2.34 26.26 24.10
C ILE A 204 -2.63 25.22 23.01
N ILE A 205 -3.03 25.65 21.81
CA ILE A 205 -3.30 24.74 20.68
C ILE A 205 -2.03 23.95 20.31
N LEU A 206 -0.90 24.64 20.19
CA LEU A 206 0.39 24.01 19.91
C LEU A 206 0.76 22.94 20.95
N SER A 207 0.47 23.19 22.23
CA SER A 207 0.76 22.26 23.32
C SER A 207 -0.01 20.94 23.20
N HIS A 208 -1.25 20.99 22.72
CA HIS A 208 -2.05 19.79 22.40
C HIS A 208 -1.51 19.07 21.17
N ASP A 209 -1.17 19.85 20.12
CA ASP A 209 -0.65 19.31 18.87
C ASP A 209 0.72 18.62 19.03
N LEU A 210 1.53 19.08 19.99
CA LEU A 210 2.84 18.55 20.39
C LEU A 210 2.81 17.72 21.69
N SER A 211 1.63 17.23 22.09
CA SER A 211 1.46 16.37 23.26
C SER A 211 2.27 15.06 23.17
N ALA A 212 2.40 14.36 24.30
CA ALA A 212 3.15 13.10 24.42
C ALA A 212 2.63 11.98 23.49
N LYS A 213 1.41 12.11 22.95
CA LYS A 213 0.83 11.17 21.97
C LYS A 213 1.73 10.98 20.74
N ASN A 214 2.41 12.03 20.27
CA ASN A 214 3.30 11.92 19.12
C ASN A 214 4.58 11.15 19.47
N ASP A 215 5.12 11.41 20.66
CA ASP A 215 6.35 10.78 21.15
C ASP A 215 6.12 9.27 21.32
N GLN A 216 4.95 8.89 21.85
CA GLN A 216 4.56 7.50 22.00
C GLN A 216 4.49 6.79 20.64
N LYS A 217 3.86 7.40 19.63
CA LYS A 217 3.81 6.82 18.28
C LYS A 217 5.18 6.54 17.67
N GLN A 218 6.18 7.37 17.96
CA GLN A 218 7.56 7.17 17.51
C GLN A 218 8.25 6.05 18.30
N ARG A 219 7.96 5.91 19.60
CA ARG A 219 8.41 4.77 20.41
C ARG A 219 7.82 3.46 19.90
N ASP A 220 6.51 3.43 19.67
CA ASP A 220 5.79 2.26 19.15
C ASP A 220 6.33 1.84 17.78
N ALA A 221 6.60 2.80 16.88
CA ALA A 221 7.19 2.51 15.57
C ALA A 221 8.61 1.92 15.68
N ARG A 222 9.40 2.34 16.68
CA ARG A 222 10.74 1.78 16.93
C ARG A 222 10.67 0.36 17.47
N GLU A 223 9.74 0.09 18.37
CA GLU A 223 9.49 -1.26 18.88
C GLU A 223 9.03 -2.18 17.75
N TRP A 224 8.12 -1.70 16.91
CA TRP A 224 7.69 -2.43 15.71
C TRP A 224 8.86 -2.71 14.75
N LEU A 225 9.69 -1.70 14.46
CA LEU A 225 10.90 -1.91 13.66
C LEU A 225 11.80 -2.98 14.29
N ARG A 226 12.00 -2.99 15.60
CA ARG A 226 12.82 -4.01 16.26
C ARG A 226 12.25 -5.42 16.03
N ASN A 227 10.93 -5.58 16.09
CA ASN A 227 10.28 -6.86 15.78
C ASN A 227 10.48 -7.27 14.31
N LEU A 228 10.44 -6.31 13.39
CA LEU A 228 10.73 -6.55 11.97
C LEU A 228 12.20 -6.92 11.73
N GLU A 229 13.14 -6.28 12.43
CA GLU A 229 14.57 -6.62 12.36
C GLU A 229 14.83 -8.05 12.83
N HIS A 230 14.18 -8.48 13.91
CA HIS A 230 14.25 -9.85 14.39
C HIS A 230 13.71 -10.83 13.35
N ALA A 231 12.57 -10.51 12.72
CA ALA A 231 11.97 -11.34 11.69
C ALA A 231 12.85 -11.44 10.41
N VAL A 232 13.47 -10.35 9.97
CA VAL A 232 14.33 -10.32 8.77
C VAL A 232 15.69 -10.95 9.03
N SER A 233 16.26 -10.81 10.23
CA SER A 233 17.62 -11.29 10.53
C SER A 233 17.73 -12.81 10.62
N MET A 234 16.62 -13.56 10.72
CA MET A 234 16.62 -15.04 10.83
C MET A 234 17.60 -15.56 11.89
N ARG A 235 17.83 -14.80 12.98
CA ARG A 235 18.63 -15.29 14.10
C ARG A 235 17.78 -16.31 14.85
N ASN A 236 18.09 -17.59 14.65
CA ASN A 236 17.54 -18.74 15.39
C ASN A 236 17.75 -18.69 16.92
N GLU A 237 18.34 -17.62 17.47
CA GLU A 237 18.66 -17.50 18.90
C GLU A 237 17.48 -17.03 19.76
N VAL A 238 16.37 -16.57 19.17
CA VAL A 238 15.10 -16.40 19.90
C VAL A 238 14.17 -17.52 19.43
N LEU A 239 14.41 -18.68 20.02
CA LEU A 239 13.57 -19.86 19.88
C LEU A 239 12.13 -19.54 20.32
N GLU A 240 11.21 -19.94 19.44
CA GLU A 240 9.95 -20.62 19.77
C GLU A 240 8.83 -19.78 20.44
N GLU A 241 7.70 -19.72 19.73
CA GLU A 241 6.32 -19.39 20.17
C GLU A 241 5.73 -17.97 19.97
N GLU A 242 6.48 -16.85 19.91
CA GLU A 242 5.84 -15.51 19.93
C GLU A 242 6.02 -14.58 18.71
N SER A 243 6.78 -14.95 17.67
CA SER A 243 6.95 -14.05 16.52
C SER A 243 5.75 -14.09 15.56
N ARG A 244 4.99 -12.99 15.47
CA ARG A 244 3.85 -12.79 14.53
C ARG A 244 4.15 -13.17 13.07
N TYR A 245 5.43 -13.19 12.69
CA TYR A 245 5.89 -13.39 11.31
C TYR A 245 6.30 -14.83 10.99
N ILE A 246 6.28 -15.73 11.97
CA ILE A 246 6.64 -17.15 11.82
C ILE A 246 5.37 -17.97 12.00
N LYS A 247 4.95 -18.70 10.96
CA LYS A 247 3.87 -19.68 11.03
C LYS A 247 4.41 -21.01 10.53
N GLU A 248 4.27 -22.07 11.33
CA GLU A 248 4.63 -23.44 10.92
C GLU A 248 6.06 -23.53 10.34
N GLU A 249 7.04 -22.92 11.01
CA GLU A 249 8.45 -22.83 10.58
C GLU A 249 8.70 -22.04 9.27
N MET A 250 7.67 -21.47 8.64
CA MET A 250 7.79 -20.65 7.44
C MET A 250 7.61 -19.16 7.74
N VAL A 251 8.57 -18.35 7.26
CA VAL A 251 8.52 -16.90 7.39
C VAL A 251 7.61 -16.30 6.31
N ASP A 252 6.62 -15.52 6.74
CA ASP A 252 5.70 -14.79 5.86
C ASP A 252 6.35 -13.48 5.39
N LEU A 253 7.07 -13.56 4.26
CA LEU A 253 7.80 -12.43 3.68
C LEU A 253 6.87 -11.31 3.20
N ASP A 254 5.65 -11.64 2.78
CA ASP A 254 4.67 -10.66 2.30
C ASP A 254 4.13 -9.82 3.47
N GLN A 255 3.85 -10.48 4.59
CA GLN A 255 3.46 -9.81 5.83
C GLN A 255 4.57 -8.88 6.34
N ILE A 256 5.83 -9.32 6.33
CA ILE A 256 6.98 -8.48 6.72
C ILE A 256 7.09 -7.27 5.78
N ASN A 257 6.94 -7.46 4.47
CA ASN A 257 7.04 -6.37 3.51
C ASN A 257 5.94 -5.32 3.74
N ARG A 258 4.68 -5.76 3.94
CA ARG A 258 3.56 -4.85 4.25
C ARG A 258 3.83 -4.05 5.52
N ASP A 259 4.28 -4.72 6.58
CA ASP A 259 4.52 -4.09 7.88
C ASP A 259 5.74 -3.14 7.85
N LEU A 260 6.79 -3.44 7.07
CA LEU A 260 7.89 -2.51 6.82
C LEU A 260 7.41 -1.21 6.15
N VAL A 261 6.50 -1.31 5.18
CA VAL A 261 5.93 -0.14 4.49
C VAL A 261 5.01 0.67 5.41
N GLU A 262 4.18 -0.02 6.20
CA GLU A 262 3.28 0.63 7.14
C GLU A 262 4.05 1.33 8.28
N CYS A 263 5.04 0.66 8.87
CA CYS A 263 5.94 1.25 9.87
C CYS A 263 6.66 2.49 9.31
N HIS A 264 7.15 2.43 8.07
CA HIS A 264 7.78 3.57 7.40
C HIS A 264 6.80 4.75 7.24
N SER A 265 5.55 4.48 6.88
CA SER A 265 4.51 5.50 6.77
C SER A 265 4.16 6.12 8.13
N GLN A 266 4.13 5.31 9.19
CA GLN A 266 3.85 5.77 10.56
C GLN A 266 4.92 6.72 11.08
N VAL A 267 6.20 6.43 10.83
CA VAL A 267 7.32 7.31 11.24
C VAL A 267 7.24 8.69 10.56
N LEU A 268 6.76 8.73 9.31
CA LEU A 268 6.64 9.96 8.52
C LEU A 268 5.38 10.79 8.80
N TRP A 269 4.43 10.30 9.60
CA TRP A 269 3.09 10.89 9.75
C TRP A 269 3.10 12.36 10.21
N LYS A 270 4.01 12.75 11.11
CA LYS A 270 4.20 14.14 11.56
C LYS A 270 5.67 14.52 11.41
N ARG A 271 5.99 15.28 10.37
CA ARG A 271 7.35 15.79 10.14
C ARG A 271 7.74 16.81 11.21
N PRO A 272 8.78 16.56 12.04
CA PRO A 272 9.19 17.48 13.09
C PRO A 272 9.63 18.85 12.55
N GLN A 273 10.28 18.89 11.39
CA GLN A 273 10.79 20.11 10.77
C GLN A 273 9.68 21.11 10.46
N ALA A 274 8.50 20.64 10.05
CA ALA A 274 7.36 21.50 9.81
C ALA A 274 6.92 22.22 11.10
N TYR A 275 6.90 21.54 12.24
CA TYR A 275 6.55 22.17 13.52
C TYR A 275 7.69 23.02 14.09
N GLN A 276 8.96 22.69 13.79
CA GLN A 276 10.09 23.57 14.13
C GLN A 276 9.96 24.91 13.39
N GLU A 277 9.56 24.89 12.12
CA GLU A 277 9.29 26.11 11.35
C GLU A 277 8.17 26.92 11.99
N ILE A 278 7.04 26.28 12.31
CA ILE A 278 5.92 26.94 13.00
C ILE A 278 6.35 27.59 14.29
N ILE A 279 7.14 26.89 15.12
CA ILE A 279 7.62 27.47 16.38
C ILE A 279 8.55 28.67 16.11
N ARG A 280 9.42 28.59 15.10
CA ARG A 280 10.25 29.73 14.70
C ARG A 280 9.38 30.93 14.32
N THR A 281 8.33 30.73 13.52
CA THR A 281 7.43 31.82 13.13
C THR A 281 6.64 32.38 14.33
N ILE A 282 6.27 31.54 15.29
CA ILE A 282 5.64 31.96 16.56
C ILE A 282 6.64 32.78 17.40
N HIS A 283 7.93 32.41 17.45
CA HIS A 283 8.96 33.23 18.11
C HIS A 283 9.05 34.62 17.50
N LEU A 284 9.07 34.74 16.15
CA LEU A 284 9.08 36.03 15.48
C LEU A 284 7.83 36.88 15.81
N ALA A 285 6.67 36.24 15.94
CA ALA A 285 5.45 36.90 16.38
C ALA A 285 5.51 37.36 17.84
N MET A 286 6.13 36.54 18.71
CA MET A 286 6.39 36.89 20.10
C MET A 286 7.33 38.09 20.21
N GLU A 287 8.42 38.11 19.45
CA GLU A 287 9.36 39.23 19.38
C GLU A 287 8.66 40.50 18.90
N SER A 288 7.92 40.41 17.79
CA SER A 288 7.14 41.54 17.23
C SER A 288 6.12 42.11 18.23
N PHE A 289 5.44 41.23 18.97
CA PHE A 289 4.54 41.65 20.05
C PHE A 289 5.30 42.36 21.17
N TRP A 290 6.38 41.75 21.65
CA TRP A 290 7.12 42.27 22.80
C TRP A 290 7.84 43.57 22.51
N ASP A 291 8.34 43.76 21.28
CA ASP A 291 8.97 45.00 20.86
C ASP A 291 8.05 46.21 20.95
N ARG A 292 6.73 46.00 20.80
CA ARG A 292 5.74 47.06 20.99
C ARG A 292 5.19 47.11 22.41
N ALA A 293 4.97 45.96 23.03
CA ALA A 293 4.40 45.87 24.38
C ALA A 293 5.37 46.30 25.50
N LYS A 294 6.69 46.20 25.30
CA LYS A 294 7.70 46.48 26.35
C LYS A 294 7.69 47.93 26.84
N ASP A 295 7.37 48.86 25.94
CA ASP A 295 7.37 50.30 26.22
C ASP A 295 5.96 50.82 26.56
N ASP A 296 4.94 49.98 26.39
CA ASP A 296 3.56 50.33 26.63
C ASP A 296 3.18 50.10 28.12
N PRO A 297 2.74 51.15 28.84
CA PRO A 297 2.33 51.05 30.25
C PRO A 297 1.22 50.03 30.50
N VAL A 298 0.34 49.76 29.53
CA VAL A 298 -0.77 48.79 29.64
C VAL A 298 -0.24 47.39 29.94
N TYR A 299 0.94 47.05 29.42
CA TYR A 299 1.55 45.72 29.58
C TYR A 299 2.50 45.64 30.78
N GLY A 300 2.66 46.73 31.53
CA GLY A 300 3.45 46.77 32.77
C GLY A 300 4.96 46.68 32.58
N GLY A 301 5.45 46.88 31.34
CA GLY A 301 6.87 46.91 31.00
C GLY A 301 7.65 45.61 31.28
N PRO A 302 9.00 45.67 31.32
CA PRO A 302 9.87 44.49 31.46
C PRO A 302 9.71 43.66 32.74
N THR A 303 9.14 44.25 33.79
CA THR A 303 8.92 43.59 35.08
C THR A 303 7.47 43.21 35.34
N GLY A 304 6.56 43.58 34.43
CA GLY A 304 5.13 43.30 34.56
C GLY A 304 4.76 41.82 34.43
N GLU A 305 3.52 41.48 34.79
CA GLU A 305 3.01 40.11 34.69
C GLU A 305 3.01 39.59 33.24
N VAL A 306 2.68 40.46 32.27
CA VAL A 306 2.75 40.08 30.85
C VAL A 306 4.17 39.67 30.45
N SER A 307 5.20 40.38 30.95
CA SER A 307 6.60 40.00 30.70
C SER A 307 6.96 38.63 31.27
N LYS A 308 6.47 38.31 32.46
CA LYS A 308 6.69 36.99 33.08
C LYS A 308 6.04 35.88 32.27
N ILE A 309 4.79 36.09 31.84
CA ILE A 309 4.05 35.18 30.98
C ILE A 309 4.77 35.02 29.63
N HIS A 310 5.19 36.12 29.02
CA HIS A 310 5.94 36.14 27.77
C HIS A 310 7.21 35.30 27.87
N ARG A 311 8.06 35.53 28.88
CA ARG A 311 9.30 34.75 29.09
C ARG A 311 9.01 33.26 29.34
N SER A 312 7.96 32.95 30.11
CA SER A 312 7.51 31.57 30.34
C SER A 312 7.08 30.89 29.03
N MET A 313 6.35 31.61 28.17
CA MET A 313 5.93 31.15 26.85
C MET A 313 7.13 30.93 25.92
N VAL A 314 8.11 31.84 25.88
CA VAL A 314 9.37 31.68 25.11
C VAL A 314 10.09 30.40 25.56
N ALA A 315 10.33 30.23 26.86
CA ALA A 315 11.01 29.05 27.39
C ALA A 315 10.27 27.74 27.05
N ARG A 316 8.93 27.78 26.97
CA ARG A 316 8.12 26.65 26.54
C ARG A 316 8.31 26.33 25.06
N LEU A 317 8.41 27.33 24.19
CA LEU A 317 8.69 27.14 22.78
C LEU A 317 10.10 26.56 22.56
N ASP A 318 11.10 27.06 23.30
CA ASP A 318 12.46 26.52 23.28
C ASP A 318 12.49 25.04 23.67
N PHE A 319 11.74 24.67 24.71
CA PHE A 319 11.55 23.29 25.11
C PHE A 319 10.94 22.45 23.96
N TYR A 320 9.93 22.97 23.26
CA TYR A 320 9.34 22.27 22.12
C TYR A 320 10.29 22.12 20.92
N ILE A 321 11.16 23.11 20.65
CA ILE A 321 12.22 22.97 19.64
C ILE A 321 13.17 21.84 20.03
N ALA A 322 13.66 21.83 21.27
CA ALA A 322 14.56 20.78 21.75
C ALA A 322 13.92 19.38 21.66
N LYS A 323 12.64 19.28 22.05
CA LYS A 323 11.84 18.06 21.92
C LYS A 323 11.73 17.60 20.46
N LEU A 324 11.38 18.49 19.54
CA LEU A 324 11.21 18.17 18.11
C LEU A 324 12.53 17.75 17.45
N LYS A 325 13.66 18.37 17.82
CA LYS A 325 15.00 17.93 17.37
C LYS A 325 15.30 16.51 17.82
N GLY A 326 14.95 16.16 19.05
CA GLY A 326 15.03 14.79 19.54
C GLY A 326 14.22 13.82 18.67
N ILE A 327 12.96 14.15 18.39
CA ILE A 327 12.08 13.32 17.55
C ILE A 327 12.62 13.20 16.12
N GLU A 328 13.16 14.26 15.55
CA GLU A 328 13.77 14.26 14.21
C GLU A 328 14.92 13.25 14.11
N ASN A 329 15.86 13.28 15.06
CA ASN A 329 16.97 12.33 15.10
C ASN A 329 16.49 10.88 15.24
N TYR A 330 15.45 10.66 16.04
CA TYR A 330 14.81 9.35 16.20
C TYR A 330 14.16 8.87 14.90
N ALA A 331 13.39 9.75 14.23
CA ALA A 331 12.74 9.43 12.96
C ALA A 331 13.78 9.10 11.88
N HIS A 332 14.83 9.92 11.75
CA HIS A 332 15.92 9.70 10.81
C HIS A 332 16.57 8.31 11.01
N THR A 333 16.99 8.00 12.23
CA THR A 333 17.61 6.70 12.55
C THR A 333 16.68 5.53 12.27
N THR A 334 15.39 5.68 12.55
CA THR A 334 14.38 4.63 12.31
C THR A 334 14.16 4.41 10.80
N LEU A 335 14.12 5.49 10.00
CA LEU A 335 13.98 5.40 8.55
C LEU A 335 15.20 4.74 7.90
N GLU A 336 16.41 5.10 8.32
CA GLU A 336 17.65 4.46 7.84
C GLU A 336 17.66 2.95 8.13
N ARG A 337 17.30 2.56 9.36
CA ARG A 337 17.19 1.14 9.73
C ARG A 337 16.10 0.41 8.94
N LEU A 338 14.93 1.02 8.74
CA LEU A 338 13.88 0.46 7.88
C LEU A 338 14.37 0.26 6.43
N SER A 339 15.16 1.20 5.90
CA SER A 339 15.77 1.09 4.56
C SER A 339 16.71 -0.12 4.47
N ILE A 340 17.56 -0.31 5.48
CA ILE A 340 18.45 -1.47 5.57
C ILE A 340 17.65 -2.78 5.62
N GLN A 341 16.58 -2.85 6.44
CA GLN A 341 15.75 -4.06 6.53
C GLN A 341 15.01 -4.36 5.24
N ARG A 342 14.49 -3.35 4.54
CA ARG A 342 13.87 -3.52 3.23
C ARG A 342 14.86 -4.07 2.20
N ALA A 343 16.09 -3.54 2.17
CA ALA A 343 17.14 -4.06 1.30
C ALA A 343 17.53 -5.51 1.65
N ALA A 344 17.62 -5.85 2.93
CA ALA A 344 17.89 -7.20 3.39
C ALA A 344 16.77 -8.18 2.97
N LEU A 345 15.50 -7.79 3.15
CA LEU A 345 14.34 -8.59 2.73
C LEU A 345 14.36 -8.88 1.22
N TYR A 346 14.60 -7.87 0.37
CA TYR A 346 14.71 -8.08 -1.08
C TYR A 346 15.85 -9.03 -1.46
N ASN A 347 16.98 -8.95 -0.75
CA ASN A 347 18.08 -9.90 -0.96
C ASN A 347 17.68 -11.33 -0.57
N ILE A 348 16.93 -11.52 0.52
CA ILE A 348 16.41 -12.83 0.95
C ILE A 348 15.43 -13.38 -0.09
N ILE A 349 14.51 -12.56 -0.59
CA ILE A 349 13.55 -12.95 -1.63
C ILE A 349 14.30 -13.42 -2.89
N ALA A 350 15.26 -12.63 -3.38
CA ALA A 350 16.05 -12.98 -4.56
C ALA A 350 16.87 -14.28 -4.36
N GLN A 351 17.39 -14.53 -3.15
CA GLN A 351 18.07 -15.79 -2.82
C GLN A 351 17.10 -16.98 -2.82
N LYS A 352 15.90 -16.81 -2.27
CA LYS A 352 14.86 -17.85 -2.25
C LYS A 352 14.39 -18.19 -3.67
N GLU A 353 14.14 -17.18 -4.51
CA GLU A 353 13.80 -17.35 -5.93
C GLU A 353 14.90 -18.07 -6.70
N SER A 354 16.17 -17.72 -6.47
CA SER A 354 17.30 -18.40 -7.10
C SER A 354 17.39 -19.89 -6.71
N LYS A 355 17.13 -20.21 -5.43
CA LYS A 355 17.12 -21.61 -4.95
C LYS A 355 15.94 -22.40 -5.52
N LEU A 356 14.75 -21.79 -5.58
CA LEU A 356 13.57 -22.38 -6.22
C LEU A 356 13.82 -22.60 -7.72
N GLY A 357 14.42 -21.64 -8.42
CA GLY A 357 14.80 -21.77 -9.82
C GLY A 357 15.76 -22.93 -10.06
N LEU A 358 16.75 -23.14 -9.19
CA LEU A 358 17.64 -24.30 -9.25
C LEU A 358 16.90 -25.63 -9.00
N GLN A 359 15.99 -25.68 -8.02
CA GLN A 359 15.18 -26.87 -7.75
C GLN A 359 14.27 -27.20 -8.92
N MET A 360 13.61 -26.19 -9.50
CA MET A 360 12.81 -26.34 -10.71
C MET A 360 13.63 -26.85 -11.89
N ALA A 361 14.85 -26.34 -12.09
CA ALA A 361 15.75 -26.84 -13.12
C ALA A 361 16.14 -28.31 -12.88
N GLY A 362 16.39 -28.70 -11.63
CA GLY A 362 16.64 -30.10 -11.26
C GLY A 362 15.46 -31.03 -11.52
N GLU A 363 14.24 -30.60 -11.19
CA GLU A 363 13.02 -31.36 -11.49
C GLU A 363 12.73 -31.41 -13.00
N GLN A 364 12.97 -30.32 -13.74
CA GLN A 364 12.91 -30.32 -15.19
C GLN A 364 13.91 -31.30 -15.81
N ARG A 365 15.12 -31.41 -15.24
CA ARG A 365 16.11 -32.40 -15.67
C ARG A 365 15.63 -33.83 -15.44
N ARG A 366 15.05 -34.13 -14.27
CA ARG A 366 14.47 -35.44 -13.97
C ARG A 366 13.31 -35.78 -14.90
N LEU A 367 12.42 -34.81 -15.13
CA LEU A 367 11.29 -34.96 -16.05
C LEU A 367 11.77 -35.23 -17.47
N ALA A 368 12.74 -34.45 -17.98
CA ALA A 368 13.33 -34.65 -19.29
C ALA A 368 13.96 -36.04 -19.44
N HIS A 369 14.67 -36.53 -18.41
CA HIS A 369 15.26 -37.87 -18.43
C HIS A 369 14.18 -38.97 -18.43
N ALA A 370 13.09 -38.79 -17.68
CA ALA A 370 11.94 -39.70 -17.69
C ALA A 370 11.24 -39.71 -19.07
N SER A 371 11.04 -38.53 -19.69
CA SER A 371 10.48 -38.39 -21.04
C SER A 371 11.37 -39.02 -22.11
N LYS A 372 12.70 -38.96 -21.97
CA LYS A 372 13.63 -39.64 -22.87
C LYS A 372 13.49 -41.16 -22.79
N ARG A 373 13.34 -41.71 -21.57
CA ARG A 373 13.07 -43.14 -21.38
C ARG A 373 11.74 -43.57 -22.00
N ASP A 374 10.69 -42.76 -21.81
CA ASP A 374 9.38 -43.02 -22.41
C ASP A 374 9.43 -42.98 -23.95
N SER A 375 10.20 -42.04 -24.51
CA SER A 375 10.46 -41.96 -25.95
C SER A 375 11.14 -43.22 -26.49
N THR A 376 12.07 -43.83 -25.73
CA THR A 376 12.69 -45.11 -26.12
C THR A 376 11.68 -46.26 -26.15
N SER A 377 10.80 -46.35 -25.15
CA SER A 377 9.72 -47.34 -25.15
C SER A 377 8.80 -47.14 -26.36
N MET A 378 8.46 -45.90 -26.70
CA MET A 378 7.64 -45.57 -27.87
C MET A 378 8.30 -45.98 -29.20
N LYS A 379 9.63 -45.82 -29.32
CA LYS A 379 10.39 -46.33 -30.48
C LYS A 379 10.26 -47.84 -30.63
N THR A 380 10.33 -48.61 -29.54
CA THR A 380 10.21 -50.07 -29.60
C THR A 380 8.84 -50.54 -30.07
N LEU A 381 7.76 -49.86 -29.66
CA LEU A 381 6.40 -50.19 -30.09
C LEU A 381 6.19 -49.88 -31.58
N SER A 382 6.72 -48.74 -32.04
CA SER A 382 6.73 -48.38 -33.46
C SER A 382 7.51 -49.40 -34.31
N LEU A 383 8.66 -49.87 -33.82
CA LEU A 383 9.43 -50.93 -34.47
C LEU A 383 8.63 -52.24 -34.57
N LEU A 384 7.98 -52.64 -33.48
CA LEU A 384 7.16 -53.84 -33.46
C LEU A 384 6.01 -53.74 -34.47
N GLY A 385 5.35 -52.58 -34.55
CA GLY A 385 4.33 -52.29 -35.56
C GLY A 385 4.85 -52.35 -37.00
N ALA A 386 6.05 -51.81 -37.26
CA ALA A 386 6.68 -51.85 -38.58
C ALA A 386 7.00 -53.28 -39.06
N ILE A 387 7.31 -54.19 -38.12
CA ILE A 387 7.57 -55.60 -38.42
C ILE A 387 6.26 -56.39 -38.59
N PHE A 388 5.27 -56.14 -37.75
CA PHE A 388 4.01 -56.91 -37.78
C PHE A 388 3.08 -56.49 -38.92
N LEU A 389 3.02 -55.22 -39.29
CA LEU A 389 2.06 -54.73 -40.29
C LEU A 389 2.18 -55.45 -41.66
N PRO A 390 3.39 -55.70 -42.21
CA PRO A 390 3.55 -56.53 -43.41
C PRO A 390 3.17 -58.00 -43.20
N ALA A 391 3.47 -58.57 -42.02
CA ALA A 391 3.14 -59.96 -41.69
C ALA A 391 1.63 -60.17 -41.51
N THR A 392 0.93 -59.19 -40.93
CA THR A 392 -0.54 -59.22 -40.78
C THR A 392 -1.22 -59.05 -42.15
N TYR A 393 -0.71 -58.18 -43.01
CA TYR A 393 -1.18 -58.08 -44.40
C TYR A 393 -1.01 -59.41 -45.15
N LEU A 394 0.14 -60.08 -44.96
CA LEU A 394 0.43 -61.41 -45.49
C LEU A 394 -0.61 -62.44 -45.04
N ALA A 395 -0.91 -62.52 -43.75
CA ALA A 395 -1.94 -63.43 -43.22
C ALA A 395 -3.33 -63.15 -43.81
N SER A 396 -3.69 -61.88 -44.01
CA SER A 396 -4.96 -61.50 -44.61
C SER A 396 -5.06 -61.90 -46.09
N VAL A 397 -3.99 -61.72 -46.88
CA VAL A 397 -3.96 -62.12 -48.29
C VAL A 397 -4.04 -63.65 -48.46
N PHE A 398 -3.37 -64.42 -47.59
CA PHE A 398 -3.49 -65.88 -47.60
C PHE A 398 -4.85 -66.39 -47.10
N SER A 399 -5.55 -65.62 -46.27
CA SER A 399 -6.90 -65.94 -45.80
C SER A 399 -8.00 -65.57 -46.81
N MET A 400 -7.68 -64.78 -47.85
CA MET A 400 -8.57 -64.58 -48.98
C MET A 400 -8.54 -65.83 -49.86
N THR A 401 -9.70 -66.40 -50.14
CA THR A 401 -9.92 -67.71 -50.79
C THR A 401 -9.53 -67.79 -52.28
N PHE A 402 -8.49 -67.08 -52.71
CA PHE A 402 -8.02 -67.02 -54.10
C PHE A 402 -7.15 -68.24 -54.51
N PHE A 403 -6.73 -69.08 -53.55
CA PHE A 403 -5.93 -70.29 -53.81
C PHE A 403 -6.79 -71.57 -53.75
N ASN A 404 -7.38 -71.96 -54.88
CA ASN A 404 -8.10 -73.22 -55.05
C ASN A 404 -7.21 -74.23 -55.79
N PHE A 405 -6.99 -75.41 -55.21
CA PHE A 405 -6.03 -76.42 -55.65
C PHE A 405 -6.73 -77.51 -56.47
N GLN A 406 -6.94 -77.27 -57.77
CA GLN A 406 -7.34 -78.33 -58.70
C GLN A 406 -6.65 -78.14 -60.06
N ASN A 407 -5.73 -79.04 -60.39
CA ASN A 407 -5.24 -79.29 -61.75
C ASN A 407 -4.63 -80.70 -61.72
N GLY A 408 -5.07 -81.69 -62.49
CA GLY A 408 -6.15 -81.78 -63.46
C GLY A 408 -6.30 -83.25 -63.83
N LEU A 409 -7.18 -83.54 -64.78
CA LEU A 409 -7.01 -84.61 -65.77
C LEU A 409 -8.03 -84.38 -66.88
N SER A 410 -7.52 -83.81 -67.97
CA SER A 410 -7.79 -84.09 -69.39
C SER A 410 -8.99 -84.95 -69.79
N ASP A 411 -9.71 -84.42 -70.79
CA ASP A 411 -10.40 -85.09 -71.92
C ASP A 411 -11.50 -86.12 -71.56
N SER A 412 -12.75 -85.96 -71.99
CA SER A 412 -13.18 -85.77 -73.38
C SER A 412 -14.55 -85.09 -73.48
N GLY A 413 -14.68 -84.10 -74.37
CA GLY A 413 -15.93 -83.58 -74.99
C GLY A 413 -17.12 -83.29 -74.05
N GLY A 414 -17.50 -82.06 -73.76
CA GLY A 414 -17.85 -81.02 -74.72
C GLY A 414 -19.36 -80.78 -74.69
N SER A 415 -19.75 -79.55 -74.29
CA SER A 415 -21.07 -78.90 -74.44
C SER A 415 -22.26 -79.49 -73.67
N SER A 416 -23.23 -78.75 -73.13
CA SER A 416 -23.44 -77.32 -72.91
C SER A 416 -24.76 -77.16 -72.12
N SER A 417 -24.79 -76.11 -71.29
CA SER A 417 -25.96 -75.34 -70.82
C SER A 417 -27.05 -75.99 -69.94
N GLY A 418 -27.24 -75.41 -68.77
CA GLY A 418 -28.54 -74.87 -68.35
C GLY A 418 -29.24 -75.55 -67.17
N GLY A 419 -29.55 -74.75 -66.14
CA GLY A 419 -30.43 -75.10 -65.03
C GLY A 419 -29.68 -75.14 -63.70
N GLY A 420 -30.08 -74.47 -62.62
CA GLY A 420 -31.42 -74.05 -62.25
C GLY A 420 -31.74 -74.60 -60.87
N GLN A 421 -31.44 -73.80 -59.84
CA GLN A 421 -32.10 -73.69 -58.54
C GLN A 421 -32.60 -74.94 -57.77
N SER A 422 -32.13 -74.98 -56.52
CA SER A 422 -32.93 -75.01 -55.29
C SER A 422 -33.47 -76.33 -54.72
N VAL A 423 -33.76 -76.23 -53.42
CA VAL A 423 -34.68 -77.03 -52.59
C VAL A 423 -34.01 -78.07 -51.67
N SER A 424 -33.58 -77.54 -50.53
CA SER A 424 -33.97 -77.88 -49.14
C SER A 424 -33.98 -79.31 -48.57
N SER A 425 -33.72 -79.29 -47.26
CA SER A 425 -34.28 -80.14 -46.18
C SER A 425 -33.60 -81.50 -45.98
N SER A 426 -33.42 -82.06 -44.78
CA SER A 426 -33.76 -81.69 -43.41
C SER A 426 -33.13 -82.74 -42.48
N SER A 427 -32.99 -82.37 -41.20
CA SER A 427 -33.19 -83.23 -40.01
C SER A 427 -32.35 -84.50 -39.79
N LEU A 428 -31.54 -84.43 -38.72
CA LEU A 428 -31.44 -85.35 -37.56
C LEU A 428 -31.56 -86.88 -37.82
N ASN A 429 -30.52 -87.66 -37.47
CA ASN A 429 -30.38 -88.26 -36.12
C ASN A 429 -29.23 -89.28 -35.98
N SER A 430 -28.61 -89.26 -34.79
CA SER A 430 -28.08 -90.41 -34.02
C SER A 430 -26.79 -91.09 -34.55
N THR A 431 -25.83 -91.63 -33.78
CA THR A 431 -25.57 -91.77 -32.33
C THR A 431 -24.12 -92.27 -32.17
N THR A 432 -23.46 -91.99 -31.02
CA THR A 432 -22.48 -92.83 -30.27
C THR A 432 -21.24 -93.42 -30.98
N SER A 433 -20.09 -93.72 -30.39
CA SER A 433 -19.42 -93.54 -29.09
C SER A 433 -18.02 -94.18 -29.25
N SER A 434 -17.10 -93.75 -28.40
CA SER A 434 -15.78 -94.30 -28.04
C SER A 434 -15.33 -95.73 -28.48
N SER A 435 -14.03 -95.78 -28.78
CA SER A 435 -13.01 -96.81 -28.42
C SER A 435 -13.06 -98.23 -29.00
N SER A 436 -12.13 -98.50 -29.93
CA SER A 436 -11.07 -99.52 -29.79
C SER A 436 -9.96 -99.26 -30.84
N THR A 437 -8.70 -99.34 -30.42
CA THR A 437 -7.44 -99.18 -31.20
C THR A 437 -7.07 -100.46 -31.98
N PRO A 438 -5.99 -100.48 -32.79
CA PRO A 438 -5.44 -99.49 -33.73
C PRO A 438 -5.15 -100.13 -35.13
N ASP A 439 -4.60 -99.31 -36.03
CA ASP A 439 -3.71 -99.63 -37.18
C ASP A 439 -4.15 -99.14 -38.57
N GLN A 440 -3.10 -98.68 -39.26
CA GLN A 440 -2.89 -98.58 -40.70
C GLN A 440 -2.96 -97.18 -41.34
N GLN A 441 -1.76 -96.72 -41.68
CA GLN A 441 -1.38 -95.53 -42.44
C GLN A 441 -2.05 -95.47 -43.82
N ASP A 442 -2.49 -94.27 -44.21
CA ASP A 442 -2.15 -93.68 -45.51
C ASP A 442 -2.18 -92.15 -45.42
N ALA A 443 -1.07 -91.52 -45.79
CA ALA A 443 -0.83 -90.08 -45.71
C ALA A 443 -1.17 -89.41 -47.06
N ALA A 444 -2.22 -88.59 -47.10
CA ALA A 444 -2.47 -87.68 -48.22
C ALA A 444 -1.74 -86.35 -47.98
N LEU A 445 -0.77 -86.04 -48.84
CA LEU A 445 0.10 -84.86 -48.73
C LEU A 445 -0.62 -83.58 -49.25
N PRO A 446 -0.57 -82.44 -48.54
CA PRO A 446 -1.10 -81.18 -49.02
C PRO A 446 -0.20 -80.60 -50.12
N VAL A 447 -0.75 -80.40 -51.33
CA VAL A 447 -0.02 -79.82 -52.47
C VAL A 447 -0.18 -78.30 -52.48
N VAL A 448 0.94 -77.59 -52.38
CA VAL A 448 1.04 -76.12 -52.40
C VAL A 448 1.29 -75.63 -53.83
N ALA A 449 0.74 -74.48 -54.22
CA ALA A 449 0.76 -73.99 -55.59
C ALA A 449 2.19 -73.60 -56.00
N PRO A 450 2.66 -73.97 -57.20
CA PRO A 450 4.05 -73.77 -57.62
C PRO A 450 4.48 -72.30 -57.79
N THR A 451 3.57 -71.33 -57.66
CA THR A 451 3.85 -69.88 -57.69
C THR A 451 4.09 -69.26 -56.31
N LEU A 452 3.92 -70.01 -55.23
CA LEU A 452 4.12 -69.55 -53.85
C LEU A 452 5.54 -69.00 -53.60
N TRP A 453 6.54 -69.50 -54.33
CA TRP A 453 7.94 -69.10 -54.16
C TRP A 453 8.23 -67.66 -54.64
N VAL A 454 7.55 -67.19 -55.70
CA VAL A 454 7.69 -65.80 -56.21
C VAL A 454 7.26 -64.78 -55.16
N TYR A 455 6.29 -65.16 -54.31
CA TYR A 455 5.81 -64.33 -53.22
C TYR A 455 6.82 -64.22 -52.07
N PHE A 456 7.45 -65.33 -51.65
CA PHE A 456 8.56 -65.28 -50.68
C PHE A 456 9.76 -64.52 -51.24
N ALA A 457 9.99 -64.62 -52.55
CA ALA A 457 11.05 -63.89 -53.25
C ALA A 457 10.82 -62.37 -53.31
N ILE A 458 9.59 -61.86 -53.11
CA ILE A 458 9.30 -60.41 -53.08
C ILE A 458 9.05 -59.90 -51.65
N SER A 459 8.31 -60.64 -50.84
CA SER A 459 7.92 -60.24 -49.48
C SER A 459 9.10 -60.21 -48.50
N ILE A 460 10.01 -61.17 -48.57
CA ILE A 460 11.21 -61.19 -47.72
C ILE A 460 12.11 -59.97 -48.03
N PRO A 461 12.49 -59.68 -49.29
CA PRO A 461 13.29 -58.49 -49.56
C PRO A 461 12.53 -57.19 -49.32
N LEU A 462 11.21 -57.11 -49.53
CA LEU A 462 10.44 -55.90 -49.23
C LEU A 462 10.38 -55.61 -47.72
N THR A 463 10.14 -56.63 -46.90
CA THR A 463 10.15 -56.49 -45.42
C THR A 463 11.54 -56.15 -44.92
N LEU A 464 12.57 -56.82 -45.45
CA LEU A 464 13.96 -56.52 -45.15
C LEU A 464 14.32 -55.10 -45.58
N LEU A 465 13.83 -54.63 -46.72
CA LEU A 465 14.00 -53.24 -47.19
C LEU A 465 13.30 -52.26 -46.26
N ILE A 466 12.04 -52.48 -45.86
CA ILE A 466 11.33 -51.60 -44.92
C ILE A 466 12.06 -51.52 -43.59
N VAL A 467 12.46 -52.66 -43.02
CA VAL A 467 13.19 -52.72 -41.74
C VAL A 467 14.58 -52.10 -41.87
N LEU A 468 15.31 -52.35 -42.96
CA LEU A 468 16.62 -51.72 -43.19
C LEU A 468 16.50 -50.21 -43.42
N THR A 469 15.48 -49.75 -44.14
CA THR A 469 15.26 -48.32 -44.40
C THR A 469 14.84 -47.61 -43.12
N TRP A 470 13.97 -48.23 -42.30
CA TRP A 470 13.62 -47.73 -40.98
C TRP A 470 14.83 -47.72 -40.05
N ARG A 471 15.58 -48.83 -39.97
CA ARG A 471 16.78 -48.95 -39.12
C ARG A 471 17.87 -47.97 -39.54
N TRP A 472 18.02 -47.74 -40.84
CA TRP A 472 18.94 -46.74 -41.38
C TRP A 472 18.46 -45.32 -41.07
N TRP A 473 17.17 -45.03 -41.23
CA TRP A 473 16.60 -43.72 -40.92
C TRP A 473 16.67 -43.41 -39.42
N ASP A 474 16.33 -44.37 -38.57
CA ASP A 474 16.40 -44.28 -37.12
C ASP A 474 17.85 -44.07 -36.68
N ARG A 475 18.79 -44.92 -37.13
CA ARG A 475 20.23 -44.78 -36.82
C ARG A 475 20.82 -43.46 -37.33
N ARG A 476 20.36 -42.95 -38.48
CA ARG A 476 20.79 -41.65 -39.02
C ARG A 476 20.18 -40.47 -38.26
N ARG A 477 18.94 -40.60 -37.75
CA ARG A 477 18.32 -39.58 -36.89
C ARG A 477 18.93 -39.58 -35.48
N GLU A 478 19.18 -40.76 -34.91
CA GLU A 478 19.87 -40.90 -33.63
C GLU A 478 21.23 -40.23 -33.63
N ASN A 479 22.02 -40.39 -34.70
CA ASN A 479 23.31 -39.70 -34.80
C ASN A 479 23.21 -38.17 -34.90
N ARG A 480 22.06 -37.62 -35.34
CA ARG A 480 21.81 -36.16 -35.32
C ARG A 480 21.34 -35.71 -33.94
N TYR A 481 20.35 -36.40 -33.37
CA TYR A 481 19.85 -36.11 -32.03
C TYR A 481 20.88 -36.33 -30.93
N ALA A 482 21.78 -37.31 -31.06
CA ALA A 482 22.86 -37.54 -30.10
C ALA A 482 23.88 -36.39 -30.08
N LYS A 483 24.10 -35.72 -31.22
CA LYS A 483 24.96 -34.53 -31.29
C LYS A 483 24.26 -33.32 -30.68
N GLU A 484 22.98 -33.13 -30.98
CA GLU A 484 22.16 -32.08 -30.37
C GLU A 484 22.04 -32.27 -28.85
N ASP A 485 21.81 -33.50 -28.38
CA ASP A 485 21.77 -33.86 -26.95
C ASP A 485 23.12 -33.59 -26.27
N ALA A 486 24.24 -33.95 -26.90
CA ALA A 486 25.57 -33.70 -26.34
C ALA A 486 25.88 -32.19 -26.26
N ASP A 487 25.49 -31.40 -27.26
CA ASP A 487 25.62 -29.93 -27.24
C ASP A 487 24.71 -29.30 -26.17
N ILE A 488 23.50 -29.83 -25.99
CA ILE A 488 22.58 -29.39 -24.93
C ILE A 488 23.14 -29.73 -23.54
N GLU A 489 23.64 -30.94 -23.31
CA GLU A 489 24.26 -31.36 -22.05
C GLU A 489 25.49 -30.50 -21.72
N LEU A 490 26.37 -30.26 -22.70
CA LEU A 490 27.52 -29.36 -22.55
C LEU A 490 27.09 -27.91 -22.26
N GLY A 491 26.00 -27.45 -22.88
CA GLY A 491 25.40 -26.14 -22.62
C GLY A 491 24.87 -26.02 -21.20
N ILE A 492 24.18 -27.06 -20.71
CA ILE A 492 23.63 -27.14 -19.36
C ILE A 492 24.76 -27.21 -18.31
N GLU A 493 25.77 -28.05 -18.50
CA GLU A 493 26.91 -28.13 -17.57
C GLU A 493 27.69 -26.82 -17.49
N LYS A 494 27.90 -26.13 -18.62
CA LYS A 494 28.49 -24.79 -18.63
C LYS A 494 27.63 -23.80 -17.85
N MET A 495 26.31 -23.84 -18.03
CA MET A 495 25.38 -22.97 -17.32
C MET A 495 25.39 -23.25 -15.81
N GLU A 496 25.35 -24.51 -15.38
CA GLU A 496 25.46 -24.93 -13.98
C GLU A 496 26.80 -24.49 -13.36
N ALA A 497 27.92 -24.72 -14.06
CA ALA A 497 29.25 -24.30 -13.61
C ALA A 497 29.35 -22.78 -13.48
N GLN A 498 28.78 -22.03 -14.42
CA GLN A 498 28.77 -20.59 -14.40
C GLN A 498 27.88 -20.04 -13.27
N ILE A 499 26.70 -20.62 -13.04
CA ILE A 499 25.83 -20.27 -11.90
C ILE A 499 26.53 -20.56 -10.58
N MET A 500 27.15 -21.74 -10.43
CA MET A 500 27.88 -22.14 -9.23
C MET A 500 29.10 -21.24 -8.96
N ALA A 501 29.83 -20.86 -10.00
CA ALA A 501 30.93 -19.90 -9.88
C ALA A 501 30.42 -18.52 -9.45
N THR A 502 29.29 -18.07 -9.99
CA THR A 502 28.67 -16.79 -9.64
C THR A 502 28.17 -16.78 -8.20
N MET A 503 27.58 -17.89 -7.74
CA MET A 503 27.17 -18.06 -6.34
C MET A 503 28.38 -18.06 -5.40
N ARG A 504 29.43 -18.86 -5.68
CA ARG A 504 30.66 -18.87 -4.86
C ARG A 504 31.30 -17.49 -4.76
N LYS A 505 31.34 -16.74 -5.87
CA LYS A 505 31.91 -15.40 -5.90
C LYS A 505 31.12 -14.42 -5.02
N ARG A 506 29.77 -14.50 -5.03
CA ARG A 506 28.91 -13.70 -4.14
C ARG A 506 29.07 -14.11 -2.67
N THR A 507 29.17 -15.40 -2.36
CA THR A 507 29.40 -15.90 -0.99
C THR A 507 30.76 -15.46 -0.42
N MET A 508 31.83 -15.55 -1.22
CA MET A 508 33.18 -15.08 -0.84
C MET A 508 33.24 -13.56 -0.65
N SER A 509 32.50 -12.78 -1.45
CA SER A 509 32.46 -11.32 -1.29
C SER A 509 31.85 -10.89 0.05
N LYS A 510 30.88 -11.66 0.58
CA LYS A 510 30.31 -11.45 1.92
C LYS A 510 31.30 -11.76 3.03
N MET A 511 32.13 -12.80 2.91
CA MET A 511 33.16 -13.11 3.93
C MET A 511 34.21 -11.99 4.02
N ARG A 512 34.63 -11.44 2.88
CA ARG A 512 35.71 -10.45 2.83
C ARG A 512 35.32 -9.07 3.37
N THR A 513 34.03 -8.72 3.41
CA THR A 513 33.55 -7.45 4.01
C THR A 513 33.48 -7.46 5.53
N TRP A 514 33.51 -8.63 6.19
CA TRP A 514 33.53 -8.73 7.67
C TRP A 514 34.94 -8.59 8.25
N ASP A 515 35.98 -8.97 7.51
CA ASP A 515 37.37 -8.90 8.00
C ASP A 515 38.00 -7.50 7.87
N VAL A 516 37.42 -6.58 7.06
CA VAL A 516 37.97 -5.23 6.85
C VAL A 516 37.44 -4.19 7.86
N GLN A 517 36.52 -4.57 8.75
CA GLN A 517 35.98 -3.67 9.80
C GLN A 517 36.51 -3.94 11.22
N LYS A 518 37.54 -4.78 11.35
CA LYS A 518 38.39 -4.90 12.55
C LYS A 518 39.81 -4.44 12.22
N GLY A 519 39.98 -3.13 12.13
CA GLY A 519 41.27 -2.45 11.97
C GLY A 519 41.15 -1.03 12.46
#